data_AF-A0A352A0P1-F1
#
_entry.id   AF-A0A352A0P1-F1
#
_cell.length_a   1.000
_cell.length_b   1.000
_cell.length_c   1.000
_cell.angle_alpha   90.00
_cell.angle_beta   90.00
_cell.angle_gamma   90.00
#
_symmetry.space_group_name_H-M   'P 1'
#
loop_
_entity.id
_entity.type
_entity.pdbx_description
1 polymer ?
#
loop_
_entity_poly.entity_id
_entity_poly.type
_entity_poly.pdbx_seq_one_letter_code
_entity_poly.pdbx_strand_id
1 'polypeptide(L)'
;MKHSFYILVTILTSFLSEHVFADDNAGILGGVGSSTKLREGNISFDDIPKIISYAATFILGFAATVAVIMIIYGAFQMALFGLTSQEKKKGAETIQHGIIGFVIAVSSWFIINTVMSNL
;
A
#
# COMPACT_ATOMS: atom_id res chain seq x y z
N MET A 1 -9.69 -6.00 25.55
CA MET A 1 -10.07 -5.83 24.13
C MET A 1 -9.54 -4.53 23.53
N LYS A 2 -9.80 -3.34 24.10
CA LYS A 2 -9.35 -2.05 23.52
C LYS A 2 -7.82 -1.90 23.52
N HIS A 3 -7.14 -2.33 24.58
CA HIS A 3 -5.70 -2.11 24.74
C HIS A 3 -4.83 -2.89 23.72
N SER A 4 -5.18 -4.15 23.43
CA SER A 4 -4.51 -4.95 22.39
C SER A 4 -4.73 -4.42 20.98
N PHE A 5 -5.89 -3.80 20.73
CA PHE A 5 -6.21 -3.16 19.45
C PHE A 5 -5.37 -1.89 19.22
N TYR A 6 -5.18 -1.06 20.25
CA TYR A 6 -4.34 0.14 20.13
C TYR A 6 -2.86 -0.20 19.92
N ILE A 7 -2.33 -1.21 20.61
CA ILE A 7 -0.94 -1.65 20.43
C ILE A 7 -0.69 -2.14 19.00
N LEU A 8 -1.63 -2.89 18.42
CA LEU A 8 -1.58 -3.34 17.04
C LEU A 8 -1.59 -2.17 16.05
N VAL A 9 -2.48 -1.20 16.27
CA VAL A 9 -2.56 0.03 15.46
C VAL A 9 -1.25 0.81 15.53
N THR A 10 -0.65 0.95 16.72
CA THR A 10 0.62 1.66 16.89
C THR A 10 1.77 0.96 16.16
N ILE A 11 1.90 -0.37 16.29
CA ILE A 11 2.94 -1.13 15.59
C ILE A 11 2.77 -1.00 14.06
N LEU A 12 1.54 -1.11 13.57
CA LEU A 12 1.23 -0.95 12.16
C LEU A 12 1.58 0.46 11.65
N THR A 13 1.24 1.52 12.39
CA THR A 13 1.58 2.90 12.01
C THR A 13 3.09 3.15 12.04
N SER A 14 3.82 2.53 12.95
CA SER A 14 5.28 2.62 13.01
C SER A 14 5.95 1.96 11.81
N PHE A 15 5.52 0.75 11.42
CA PHE A 15 6.06 0.05 10.24
C PHE A 15 5.74 0.76 8.92
N LEU A 16 4.64 1.52 8.86
CA LEU A 16 4.28 2.29 7.67
C LEU A 16 5.19 3.49 7.41
N SER A 17 5.68 4.11 8.49
CA SER A 17 6.36 5.40 8.44
C SER A 17 7.78 5.29 7.86
N GLU A 18 8.41 4.13 7.98
CA GLU A 18 9.84 3.97 7.63
C GLU A 18 10.09 3.53 6.18
N HIS A 19 9.12 2.88 5.51
CA HIS A 19 9.34 2.35 4.15
C HIS A 19 8.61 3.11 3.03
N VAL A 20 7.52 3.82 3.34
CA VAL A 20 6.70 4.54 2.32
C VAL A 20 6.95 6.05 2.35
N PHE A 21 7.46 6.59 3.47
CA PHE A 21 7.61 8.04 3.69
C PHE A 21 9.06 8.54 3.86
N ALA A 22 10.06 7.65 3.77
CA ALA A 22 11.47 8.02 3.94
C ALA A 22 12.16 8.50 2.64
N ASP A 23 11.45 8.57 1.51
CA ASP A 23 11.96 9.14 0.27
C ASP A 23 11.68 10.66 0.24
N ASP A 24 12.67 11.48 -0.09
CA ASP A 24 12.49 12.94 -0.23
C ASP A 24 11.50 13.32 -1.37
N ASN A 25 11.14 12.35 -2.21
CA ASN A 25 10.10 12.40 -3.23
C ASN A 25 8.90 11.50 -2.87
N ALA A 26 8.73 11.10 -1.61
CA ALA A 26 7.61 10.26 -1.18
C ALA A 26 6.27 10.99 -1.37
N GLY A 27 5.39 10.38 -2.17
CA GLY A 27 4.06 10.89 -2.47
C GLY A 27 3.75 10.86 -3.97
N ILE A 28 2.53 11.26 -4.31
CA ILE A 28 2.02 11.23 -5.70
C ILE A 28 2.86 12.12 -6.63
N LEU A 29 3.52 13.15 -6.09
CA LEU A 29 4.31 14.13 -6.85
C LEU A 29 5.80 13.77 -6.96
N GLY A 30 6.21 12.61 -6.45
CA GLY A 30 7.62 12.20 -6.42
C GLY A 30 8.30 12.12 -7.78
N GLY A 31 7.52 11.90 -8.83
CA GLY A 31 8.01 11.79 -10.21
C GLY A 31 8.45 13.11 -10.84
N VAL A 32 8.19 14.27 -10.22
CA VAL A 32 8.59 15.58 -10.78
C VAL A 32 10.10 15.82 -10.65
N GLY A 33 10.80 15.08 -9.79
CA GLY A 33 12.24 15.22 -9.61
C GLY A 33 12.60 16.54 -8.93
N SER A 34 12.69 16.48 -7.59
CA SER A 34 13.08 17.59 -6.71
C SER A 34 12.05 18.71 -6.56
N SER A 35 11.77 19.08 -5.31
CA SER A 35 10.87 20.18 -4.92
C SER A 35 11.29 21.55 -5.50
N THR A 36 12.54 21.67 -5.94
CA THR A 36 13.07 22.85 -6.62
C THR A 36 12.43 23.08 -7.98
N LYS A 37 12.17 22.04 -8.79
CA LYS A 37 11.51 22.18 -10.09
C LYS A 37 10.07 22.67 -9.98
N LEU A 38 9.34 22.21 -8.96
CA LEU A 38 7.99 22.66 -8.66
C LEU A 38 7.97 24.14 -8.27
N ARG A 39 8.91 24.56 -7.42
CA ARG A 39 9.04 25.95 -6.97
C ARG A 39 9.45 26.89 -8.11
N GLU A 40 10.26 26.40 -9.05
CA GLU A 40 10.75 27.16 -10.20
C GLU A 40 9.78 27.10 -11.41
N GLY A 41 8.69 26.32 -11.33
CA GLY A 41 7.73 26.15 -12.42
C GLY A 41 8.29 25.43 -13.65
N ASN A 42 9.42 24.72 -13.50
CA ASN A 42 10.12 24.05 -14.58
C ASN A 42 9.63 22.60 -14.74
N ILE A 43 8.43 22.44 -15.29
CA ILE A 43 7.77 21.15 -15.49
C ILE A 43 7.80 20.81 -16.99
N SER A 44 8.40 19.68 -17.36
CA SER A 44 8.45 19.22 -18.76
C SER A 44 7.47 18.08 -19.01
N PHE A 45 7.14 17.82 -20.28
CA PHE A 45 6.33 16.67 -20.67
C PHE A 45 6.96 15.32 -20.27
N ASP A 46 8.28 15.27 -20.15
CA ASP A 46 9.04 14.09 -19.70
C ASP A 46 8.80 13.74 -18.21
N ASP A 47 8.25 14.65 -17.43
CA ASP A 47 7.94 14.43 -16.01
C ASP A 47 6.56 13.77 -15.84
N ILE A 48 5.67 13.85 -16.84
CA ILE A 48 4.32 13.25 -16.79
C ILE A 48 4.36 11.73 -16.60
N PRO A 49 5.14 10.95 -17.38
CA PRO A 49 5.20 9.50 -17.21
C PRO A 49 5.79 9.11 -15.84
N LYS A 50 6.76 9.88 -15.35
CA LYS A 50 7.38 9.67 -14.03
C LYS A 50 6.39 9.89 -12.90
N ILE A 51 5.58 10.95 -12.95
CA ILE A 51 4.51 11.20 -11.96
C ILE A 51 3.55 10.01 -11.90
N ILE A 52 3.15 9.46 -13.04
CA ILE A 52 2.23 8.31 -13.09
C ILE A 52 2.87 7.09 -12.42
N SER A 53 4.14 6.80 -12.71
CA SER A 53 4.87 5.69 -12.10
C SER A 53 5.00 5.84 -10.58
N TYR A 54 5.33 7.04 -10.11
CA TYR A 54 5.43 7.35 -8.69
C TYR A 54 4.07 7.28 -7.99
N ALA A 55 3.01 7.83 -8.59
CA ALA A 55 1.66 7.73 -8.08
C ALA A 55 1.20 6.27 -7.93
N ALA A 56 1.48 5.42 -8.92
CA ALA A 56 1.17 4.00 -8.86
C ALA A 56 1.94 3.29 -7.74
N THR A 57 3.22 3.60 -7.57
CA THR A 57 4.07 3.03 -6.51
C THR A 57 3.59 3.47 -5.12
N PHE A 58 3.17 4.73 -4.96
CA PHE A 58 2.61 5.24 -3.72
C PHE A 58 1.28 4.55 -3.37
N ILE A 59 0.37 4.42 -4.35
CA ILE A 59 -0.90 3.70 -4.16
C ILE A 59 -0.64 2.22 -3.86
N LEU A 60 0.39 1.61 -4.45
CA LEU A 60 0.78 0.23 -4.13
C LEU A 60 1.22 0.08 -2.66
N GLY A 61 2.02 1.01 -2.14
CA GLY A 61 2.41 1.04 -0.72
C GLY A 61 1.20 1.18 0.21
N PHE A 62 0.25 2.03 -0.16
CA PHE A 62 -1.02 2.17 0.57
C PHE A 62 -1.87 0.88 0.50
N ALA A 63 -2.00 0.27 -0.67
CA ALA A 63 -2.73 -0.98 -0.85
C ALA A 63 -2.10 -2.14 -0.07
N ALA A 64 -0.77 -2.22 -0.04
CA ALA A 64 -0.02 -3.20 0.77
C ALA A 64 -0.36 -3.07 2.26
N THR A 65 -0.42 -1.83 2.76
CA THR A 65 -0.82 -1.55 4.15
C THR A 65 -2.22 -2.10 4.45
N VAL A 66 -3.20 -1.74 3.61
CA VAL A 66 -4.59 -2.16 3.81
C VAL A 66 -4.69 -3.68 3.75
N ALA A 67 -3.96 -4.33 2.84
CA ALA A 67 -3.90 -5.78 2.75
C ALA A 67 -3.36 -6.42 4.05
N VAL A 68 -2.28 -5.88 4.62
CA VAL A 68 -1.73 -6.36 5.90
C VAL A 68 -2.75 -6.22 7.03
N ILE A 69 -3.49 -5.11 7.11
CA ILE A 69 -4.56 -4.93 8.11
C ILE A 69 -5.62 -6.01 7.98
N MET A 70 -6.09 -6.26 6.75
CA MET A 70 -7.13 -7.26 6.48
C MET A 70 -6.65 -8.67 6.80
N ILE A 71 -5.39 -8.98 6.51
CA ILE A 71 -4.76 -10.26 6.86
C ILE A 71 -4.72 -10.44 8.39
N ILE A 72 -4.25 -9.43 9.11
CA ILE A 72 -4.17 -9.46 10.57
C ILE A 72 -5.57 -9.60 11.17
N TYR A 73 -6.54 -8.82 10.72
CA TYR A 73 -7.92 -8.89 11.21
C TYR A 73 -8.53 -10.27 10.98
N GLY A 74 -8.39 -10.83 9.77
CA GLY A 74 -8.86 -12.17 9.47
C GLY A 74 -8.15 -13.26 10.30
N ALA A 75 -6.84 -13.12 10.53
CA ALA A 75 -6.08 -14.04 11.37
C ALA A 75 -6.52 -13.99 12.85
N PHE A 76 -6.74 -12.80 13.40
CA PHE A 76 -7.30 -12.64 14.75
C PHE A 76 -8.71 -13.22 14.85
N GLN A 77 -9.53 -13.04 13.81
CA GLN A 77 -10.87 -13.63 13.77
C GLN A 77 -10.80 -15.16 13.81
N MET A 78 -9.88 -15.78 13.07
CA MET A 78 -9.68 -17.23 13.10
C MET A 78 -9.08 -17.72 14.43
N ALA A 79 -8.17 -16.97 15.03
CA ALA A 79 -7.47 -17.37 16.25
C ALA A 79 -8.34 -17.24 17.51
N LEU A 80 -9.16 -16.19 17.61
CA LEU A 80 -9.99 -15.91 18.79
C LEU A 80 -11.41 -16.47 18.68
N PHE A 81 -11.99 -16.46 17.49
CA PHE A 81 -13.38 -16.88 17.23
C PHE A 81 -13.47 -18.16 16.41
N GLY A 82 -12.35 -18.85 16.14
CA GLY A 82 -12.32 -20.10 15.39
C GLY A 82 -12.92 -21.32 16.11
N LEU A 83 -13.85 -21.15 17.06
CA LEU A 83 -14.50 -22.28 17.74
C LEU A 83 -15.56 -22.93 16.84
N THR A 84 -16.12 -22.19 15.88
CA THR A 84 -17.07 -22.71 14.89
C THR A 84 -16.45 -22.73 13.48
N SER A 85 -16.90 -23.68 12.65
CA SER A 85 -16.45 -23.80 11.25
C SER A 85 -16.82 -22.56 10.41
N GLN A 86 -17.93 -21.90 10.76
CA GLN A 86 -18.42 -20.71 10.08
C GLN A 86 -17.52 -19.48 10.31
N GLU A 87 -17.05 -19.28 11.55
CA GLU A 87 -16.17 -18.15 11.89
C GLU A 87 -14.77 -18.29 11.31
N LYS A 88 -14.23 -19.52 11.27
CA LYS A 88 -12.96 -19.81 10.57
C LYS A 88 -13.06 -19.49 9.08
N LYS A 89 -14.17 -19.87 8.44
CA LYS A 89 -14.40 -19.62 7.01
C LYS A 89 -14.47 -18.13 6.71
N LYS A 90 -15.18 -17.35 7.54
CA LYS A 90 -15.28 -15.90 7.38
C LYS A 90 -13.94 -15.19 7.54
N GLY A 91 -13.10 -15.63 8.47
CA GLY A 91 -11.74 -15.10 8.63
C GLY A 91 -10.85 -15.40 7.41
N ALA A 92 -10.91 -16.64 6.90
CA ALA A 92 -10.19 -17.05 5.70
C ALA A 92 -10.65 -16.27 4.44
N GLU A 93 -11.95 -16.07 4.28
CA GLU A 93 -12.49 -15.23 3.20
C GLU A 93 -11.99 -13.80 3.30
N THR A 94 -11.94 -13.22 4.50
CA THR A 94 -11.42 -11.85 4.71
C THR A 94 -9.95 -11.73 4.28
N ILE A 95 -9.12 -12.70 4.65
CA ILE A 95 -7.72 -12.78 4.21
C ILE A 95 -7.65 -12.90 2.68
N GLN A 96 -8.44 -13.79 2.09
CA GLN A 96 -8.45 -14.02 0.65
C GLN A 96 -8.82 -12.77 -0.14
N HIS A 97 -9.83 -12.02 0.30
CA HIS A 97 -10.22 -10.75 -0.35
C HIS A 97 -9.10 -9.70 -0.24
N GLY A 98 -8.42 -9.61 0.92
CA GLY A 98 -7.26 -8.74 1.11
C GLY A 98 -6.11 -9.07 0.15
N ILE A 99 -5.81 -10.35 -0.02
CA ILE A 99 -4.77 -10.82 -0.94
C ILE A 99 -5.15 -10.56 -2.40
N ILE A 100 -6.39 -10.84 -2.81
CA ILE A 100 -6.85 -10.62 -4.19
C ILE A 100 -6.73 -9.13 -4.56
N GLY A 101 -7.17 -8.23 -3.67
CA GLY A 101 -7.03 -6.78 -3.89
C GLY A 101 -5.58 -6.35 -4.03
N PHE A 102 -4.68 -6.92 -3.20
CA PHE A 102 -3.25 -6.64 -3.30
C PHE A 102 -2.63 -7.16 -4.61
N VAL A 103 -2.97 -8.37 -5.04
CA VAL A 103 -2.47 -8.95 -6.30
C VAL A 103 -2.87 -8.10 -7.51
N ILE A 104 -4.10 -7.57 -7.53
CA ILE A 104 -4.56 -6.65 -8.59
C ILE A 104 -3.73 -5.37 -8.58
N ALA A 105 -3.48 -4.79 -7.40
CA ALA A 105 -2.66 -3.58 -7.27
C ALA A 105 -1.22 -3.81 -7.76
N VAL A 106 -0.58 -4.92 -7.37
CA VAL A 106 0.77 -5.30 -7.83
C VAL A 106 0.79 -5.49 -9.35
N SER A 107 -0.22 -6.15 -9.90
CA SER A 107 -0.33 -6.40 -11.34
C SER A 107 -0.45 -5.09 -12.13
N SER A 108 -1.25 -4.13 -11.63
CA SER A 108 -1.37 -2.80 -12.23
C SER A 108 -0.04 -2.04 -12.21
N TRP A 109 0.64 -2.02 -11.07
CA TRP A 109 1.96 -1.40 -10.93
C TRP A 109 3.00 -2.05 -11.87
N PHE A 110 2.99 -3.38 -11.99
CA PHE A 110 3.89 -4.11 -12.87
C PHE A 110 3.72 -3.70 -14.34
N ILE A 111 2.49 -3.53 -14.82
CA ILE A 111 2.21 -3.07 -16.18
C ILE A 111 2.77 -1.66 -16.39
N ILE A 112 2.50 -0.74 -15.46
CA ILE A 112 2.97 0.65 -15.53
C ILE A 112 4.50 0.69 -15.56
N ASN A 113 5.16 -0.02 -14.64
CA ASN A 113 6.61 -0.07 -14.56
C ASN A 113 7.23 -0.69 -15.82
N THR A 114 6.60 -1.73 -16.38
CA THR A 114 7.04 -2.34 -17.64
C THR A 114 6.96 -1.36 -18.79
N VAL A 115 5.84 -0.63 -18.94
CA VAL A 115 5.68 0.37 -20.01
C VAL A 115 6.73 1.48 -19.86
N MET A 116 6.94 1.99 -18.65
CA MET A 116 7.92 3.05 -18.37
C MET A 116 9.37 2.62 -18.60
N SER A 117 9.70 1.37 -18.32
CA SER A 117 11.06 0.85 -18.55
C SER A 117 11.38 0.64 -20.04
N ASN A 118 10.38 0.69 -20.92
CA ASN A 118 10.55 0.54 -22.37
C ASN A 118 10.40 1.87 -23.14
N LEU A 119 10.20 2.98 -22.43
CA LEU A 119 10.20 4.36 -22.95
C LEU A 119 11.58 4.99 -22.72
#